data_AF-D4MSA8-F1
#
_entry.id   AF-D4MSA8-F1
#
_cell.length_a   1.000
_cell.length_b   1.000
_cell.length_c   1.000
_cell.angle_alpha   90.00
_cell.angle_beta   90.00
_cell.angle_gamma   90.00
#
_symmetry.space_group_name_H-M   'P 1'
#
loop_
_entity.id
_entity.type
_entity.pdbx_description
1 polymer ?
#
loop_
_entity_poly.entity_id
_entity_poly.type
_entity_poly.pdbx_seq_one_letter_code
_entity_poly.pdbx_strand_id
1 'polypeptide(L)'
;MDGRKAFEHFLRLKEKYGEDNSFLDFYLFSLSPKERERAEKELTGQEIRELKWIEQRAGEKNGVIFPMEEGLLQAAVRLNETEMLFSTMYFRGTDENGRERAETWWGNYGKQYVRFWK
;
A
#
# COMPACT_ATOMS: atom_id res chain seq x y z
N MET A 1 -2.66 -7.11 12.33
CA MET A 1 -1.45 -6.37 12.75
C MET A 1 -1.89 -4.93 12.95
N ASP A 2 -1.43 -4.24 13.99
CA ASP A 2 -1.63 -2.78 14.07
C ASP A 2 -0.86 -2.06 12.95
N GLY A 3 -1.21 -0.80 12.68
CA GLY A 3 -0.69 -0.04 11.54
C GLY A 3 0.83 0.08 11.54
N ARG A 4 1.43 0.24 12.73
CA ARG A 4 2.89 0.28 12.88
C ARG A 4 3.55 -1.07 12.55
N LYS A 5 3.03 -2.16 13.11
CA LYS A 5 3.56 -3.51 12.80
C LYS A 5 3.37 -3.86 11.34
N ALA A 6 2.26 -3.46 10.73
CA ALA A 6 2.01 -3.63 9.31
C ALA A 6 3.04 -2.85 8.47
N PHE A 7 3.27 -1.58 8.78
CA PHE A 7 4.28 -0.75 8.12
C PHE A 7 5.67 -1.41 8.13
N GLU A 8 6.16 -1.74 9.32
CA GLU A 8 7.48 -2.35 9.50
C GLU A 8 7.58 -3.73 8.82
N HIS A 9 6.48 -4.49 8.79
CA HIS A 9 6.43 -5.79 8.11
C HIS A 9 6.56 -5.64 6.60
N PHE A 10 5.79 -4.73 5.99
CA PHE A 10 5.81 -4.53 4.55
C PHE A 10 7.10 -3.86 4.06
N LEU A 11 7.74 -3.00 4.87
CA LEU A 11 9.09 -2.50 4.58
C LEU A 11 10.11 -3.65 4.48
N ARG A 12 10.12 -4.58 5.43
CA ARG A 12 11.01 -5.75 5.37
C ARG A 12 10.74 -6.65 4.17
N LEU A 13 9.48 -6.79 3.77
CA LEU A 13 9.15 -7.53 2.54
C LEU A 13 9.63 -6.78 1.31
N LYS A 14 9.48 -5.46 1.26
CA LYS A 14 10.00 -4.63 0.18
C LYS A 14 11.52 -4.73 0.05
N GLU A 15 12.26 -4.67 1.15
CA GLU A 15 13.71 -4.90 1.17
C GLU A 15 14.08 -6.29 0.62
N LYS A 16 13.30 -7.31 0.97
CA LYS A 16 13.52 -8.69 0.54
C LYS A 16 13.26 -8.93 -0.94
N TYR A 17 12.19 -8.35 -1.48
CA TYR A 17 11.78 -8.55 -2.88
C TYR A 17 12.43 -7.54 -3.84
N GLY A 18 12.79 -6.37 -3.34
CA GLY A 18 13.32 -5.25 -4.11
C GLY A 18 12.26 -4.20 -4.43
N GLU A 19 12.73 -2.97 -4.66
CA GLU A 19 11.91 -1.80 -5.00
C GLU A 19 11.02 -2.05 -6.23
N ASP A 20 11.61 -2.55 -7.32
CA ASP A 20 10.94 -2.78 -8.61
C ASP A 20 9.98 -3.97 -8.61
N ASN A 21 9.86 -4.63 -7.46
CA ASN A 21 9.16 -5.89 -7.26
C ASN A 21 8.07 -5.80 -6.18
N SER A 22 7.85 -4.60 -5.64
CA SER A 22 6.96 -4.34 -4.51
C SER A 22 5.96 -3.25 -4.85
N PHE A 23 4.68 -3.57 -4.77
CA PHE A 23 3.58 -2.70 -5.19
C PHE A 23 2.45 -2.71 -4.18
N LEU A 24 1.58 -1.72 -4.22
CA LEU A 24 0.30 -1.75 -3.51
C LEU A 24 -0.80 -1.09 -4.31
N ASP A 25 -2.04 -1.51 -4.09
CA ASP A 25 -3.20 -0.79 -4.59
C ASP A 25 -3.55 0.40 -3.67
N PHE A 26 -3.91 1.54 -4.26
CA PHE A 26 -4.20 2.76 -3.53
C PHE A 26 -5.34 3.54 -4.18
N TYR A 27 -6.54 3.41 -3.60
CA TYR A 27 -7.77 3.94 -4.19
C TYR A 27 -8.03 5.42 -3.87
N LEU A 28 -7.30 6.04 -2.95
CA LEU A 28 -7.54 7.42 -2.49
C LEU A 28 -7.56 8.42 -3.65
N PHE A 29 -6.69 8.25 -4.66
CA PHE A 29 -6.58 9.14 -5.82
C PHE A 29 -7.75 9.00 -6.79
N SER A 30 -8.51 7.90 -6.72
CA SER A 30 -9.68 7.63 -7.57
C SER A 30 -11.01 7.97 -6.89
N LEU A 31 -10.99 8.36 -5.60
CA LEU A 31 -12.20 8.68 -4.86
C LEU A 31 -12.82 9.99 -5.34
N SER A 32 -14.15 10.09 -5.23
CA SER A 32 -14.83 11.38 -5.38
C SER A 32 -14.36 12.38 -4.32
N PRO A 33 -14.47 13.71 -4.54
CA PRO A 33 -14.01 14.71 -3.58
C PRO A 33 -14.55 14.50 -2.16
N LYS A 34 -15.82 14.09 -2.04
CA LYS A 34 -16.48 13.85 -0.74
C LYS A 34 -15.96 12.59 -0.02
N GLU A 35 -15.69 11.53 -0.76
CA GLU A 35 -15.12 10.29 -0.20
C GLU A 35 -13.66 10.50 0.20
N ARG A 36 -12.91 11.20 -0.65
CA ARG A 36 -11.52 11.58 -0.38
C ARG A 36 -11.40 12.44 0.88
N GLU A 37 -12.24 13.46 1.04
CA GLU A 37 -12.24 14.30 2.24
C GLU A 37 -12.49 13.48 3.52
N ARG A 38 -13.31 12.42 3.45
CA ARG A 38 -13.54 11.52 4.58
C ARG A 38 -12.30 10.67 4.88
N ALA A 39 -11.67 10.11 3.86
CA ALA A 39 -10.49 9.28 4.03
C ALA A 39 -9.27 10.09 4.51
N GLU A 40 -9.08 11.30 4.01
CA GLU A 40 -7.98 12.19 4.41
C GLU A 40 -8.06 12.62 5.89
N LYS A 41 -9.24 12.57 6.53
CA LYS A 41 -9.39 12.87 7.98
C LYS A 41 -8.67 11.87 8.88
N GLU A 42 -8.43 10.66 8.40
CA GLU A 42 -7.68 9.63 9.13
C GLU A 42 -6.16 9.81 8.97
N LEU A 43 -5.72 10.66 8.03
CA LEU A 43 -4.31 10.89 7.73
C LEU A 43 -3.76 12.11 8.46
N THR A 44 -2.46 12.12 8.71
CA THR A 44 -1.75 13.29 9.20
C THR A 44 -1.51 14.28 8.06
N GLY A 45 -1.29 15.55 8.42
CA GLY A 45 -0.89 16.56 7.45
C GLY A 45 0.43 16.25 6.74
N GLN A 46 1.32 15.43 7.32
CA GLN A 46 2.54 14.98 6.64
C GLN A 46 2.22 13.96 5.55
N GLU A 47 1.45 12.91 5.87
CA GLU A 47 1.03 11.89 4.89
C GLU A 47 0.27 12.53 3.73
N ILE A 48 -0.65 13.46 4.00
CA ILE A 48 -1.38 14.18 2.93
C ILE A 48 -0.42 14.93 2.01
N ARG A 49 0.64 15.56 2.54
CA ARG A 49 1.64 16.26 1.71
C ARG A 49 2.43 15.29 0.85
N GLU A 50 2.87 14.17 1.40
CA GLU A 50 3.60 13.13 0.66
C GLU A 50 2.73 12.52 -0.46
N LEU A 51 1.48 12.21 -0.14
CA LEU A 51 0.52 11.68 -1.11
C LEU A 51 0.25 12.64 -2.27
N LYS A 52 0.17 13.95 -2.01
CA LYS A 52 0.05 14.96 -3.08
C LYS A 52 1.25 14.93 -4.05
N TRP A 53 2.46 14.75 -3.55
CA TRP A 53 3.66 14.63 -4.39
C TRP A 53 3.68 13.33 -5.19
N ILE A 54 3.20 12.23 -4.62
CA ILE A 54 3.09 10.94 -5.31
C ILE A 54 2.03 11.02 -6.43
N GLU A 55 0.85 11.54 -6.12
CA GLU A 55 -0.25 11.71 -7.07
C GLU A 55 0.14 12.57 -8.28
N GLN A 56 0.81 13.71 -8.03
CA GLN A 56 1.30 14.59 -9.10
C GLN A 56 2.32 13.91 -10.02
N ARG A 57 3.19 13.05 -9.49
CA ARG A 57 4.18 12.29 -10.28
C ARG A 57 3.55 11.14 -11.06
N ALA A 58 2.53 10.49 -10.50
CA ALA A 58 1.81 9.41 -11.18
C ALA A 58 1.07 9.90 -12.43
N GLY A 59 0.58 11.15 -12.41
CA GLY A 59 -0.14 11.77 -13.53
C GLY A 59 -1.48 11.10 -13.83
N GLU A 60 -2.11 11.45 -14.96
CA GLU A 60 -3.44 10.97 -15.36
C GLU A 60 -3.49 9.51 -15.84
N LYS A 61 -2.36 8.78 -15.82
CA LYS A 61 -2.32 7.34 -16.11
C LYS A 61 -2.83 6.57 -14.89
N ASN A 62 -4.11 6.77 -14.59
CA ASN A 62 -4.84 6.29 -13.42
C ASN A 62 -4.98 4.76 -13.40
N GLY A 63 -3.89 4.09 -13.04
CA GLY A 63 -3.99 2.79 -12.39
C GLY A 63 -4.30 2.99 -10.90
N VAL A 64 -4.74 1.92 -10.25
CA VAL A 64 -4.82 1.88 -8.78
C VAL A 64 -3.59 1.23 -8.16
N ILE A 65 -2.69 0.64 -8.96
CA ILE A 65 -1.48 -0.06 -8.49
C ILE A 65 -0.28 0.86 -8.65
N PHE A 66 0.45 1.06 -7.56
CA PHE A 66 1.62 1.93 -7.48
C PHE A 66 2.83 1.17 -6.96
N PRO A 67 4.06 1.59 -7.31
CA PRO A 67 5.24 1.19 -6.57
C PRO A 67 5.06 1.47 -5.06
N MET A 68 5.58 0.58 -4.22
CA MET A 68 5.44 0.69 -2.76
C MET A 68 6.35 1.78 -2.18
N GLU A 69 6.04 3.04 -2.47
CA GLU A 69 6.74 4.16 -1.83
C GLU A 69 6.39 4.24 -0.33
N GLU A 70 7.36 4.62 0.52
CA GLU A 70 7.16 4.61 1.98
C GLU A 70 5.98 5.47 2.44
N GLY A 71 5.86 6.69 1.90
CA GLY A 71 4.73 7.58 2.22
C GLY A 71 3.38 7.01 1.79
N LEU A 72 3.34 6.29 0.66
CA LEU A 72 2.14 5.59 0.19
C LEU A 72 1.80 4.42 1.12
N LEU A 73 2.79 3.61 1.48
CA LEU A 73 2.64 2.48 2.39
C LEU A 73 2.17 2.94 3.77
N GLN A 74 2.74 4.02 4.29
CA GLN A 74 2.40 4.62 5.58
C GLN A 74 0.93 5.06 5.62
N ALA A 75 0.44 5.69 4.56
CA ALA A 75 -0.98 6.02 4.44
C ALA A 75 -1.85 4.77 4.30
N ALA A 76 -1.45 3.79 3.47
CA ALA A 76 -2.22 2.57 3.22
C ALA A 76 -2.43 1.74 4.49
N VAL A 77 -1.38 1.53 5.30
CA VAL A 77 -1.51 0.75 6.54
C VAL A 77 -2.37 1.46 7.58
N ARG A 78 -2.36 2.79 7.62
CA ARG A 78 -3.26 3.55 8.50
C ARG A 78 -4.71 3.43 8.06
N LEU A 79 -4.97 3.65 6.77
CA LEU A 79 -6.33 3.56 6.23
C LEU A 79 -6.91 2.14 6.34
N ASN A 80 -6.06 1.12 6.27
CA ASN A 80 -6.44 -0.26 6.59
C ASN A 80 -6.79 -0.44 8.08
N GLU A 81 -5.97 0.10 8.98
CA GLU A 81 -6.19 0.01 10.43
C GLU A 81 -7.48 0.71 10.88
N THR A 82 -7.78 1.87 10.28
CA THR A 82 -9.03 2.62 10.53
C THR A 82 -10.23 2.09 9.75
N GLU A 83 -10.04 1.02 8.98
CA GLU A 83 -11.04 0.40 8.10
C GLU A 83 -11.62 1.35 7.04
N MET A 84 -10.95 2.48 6.80
CA MET A 84 -11.40 3.55 5.90
C MET A 84 -11.21 3.19 4.44
N LEU A 85 -10.07 2.57 4.10
CA LEU A 85 -9.81 1.99 2.78
C LEU A 85 -9.04 0.69 2.95
N PHE A 86 -9.47 -0.33 2.22
CA PHE A 86 -8.68 -1.55 2.09
C PHE A 86 -7.51 -1.31 1.14
N SER A 87 -6.41 -2.04 1.34
CA SER A 87 -5.31 -2.08 0.39
C SER A 87 -4.72 -3.47 0.28
N THR A 88 -4.25 -3.81 -0.91
CA THR A 88 -3.49 -5.01 -1.20
C THR A 88 -2.02 -4.67 -1.42
N MET A 89 -1.13 -5.43 -0.80
CA MET A 89 0.31 -5.37 -1.06
C MET A 89 0.73 -6.55 -1.92
N TYR A 90 1.47 -6.29 -2.99
CA TYR A 90 1.94 -7.28 -3.95
C TYR A 90 3.46 -7.33 -3.96
N PHE A 91 4.00 -8.53 -3.91
CA PHE A 91 5.43 -8.80 -3.98
C PHE A 91 5.67 -9.90 -5.01
N ARG A 92 6.57 -9.67 -5.96
CA ARG A 92 6.91 -10.64 -7.00
C ARG A 92 8.42 -10.76 -7.13
N GLY A 93 8.95 -11.95 -7.37
CA GLY A 93 10.39 -12.13 -7.54
C GLY A 93 10.73 -13.56 -7.94
N THR A 94 12.02 -13.88 -7.83
CA THR A 94 12.53 -15.24 -8.01
C THR A 94 13.35 -15.66 -6.79
N ASP A 95 13.30 -16.94 -6.44
CA ASP A 95 14.16 -17.48 -5.39
C ASP A 95 15.60 -17.71 -5.89
N GLU A 96 16.48 -18.18 -5.00
CA GLU A 96 17.88 -18.51 -5.28
C GLU A 96 18.07 -19.59 -6.36
N ASN A 97 17.02 -20.37 -6.64
CA ASN A 97 17.00 -21.43 -7.65
C ASN A 97 16.30 -20.98 -8.95
N GLY A 98 15.99 -19.68 -9.08
CA GLY A 98 15.32 -19.10 -10.24
C GLY A 98 13.83 -19.42 -10.35
N ARG A 99 13.20 -19.95 -9.30
CA ARG A 99 11.76 -20.24 -9.28
C ARG A 99 10.97 -18.98 -8.98
N GLU A 100 9.85 -18.81 -9.66
CA GLU A 100 8.92 -17.72 -9.35
C GLU A 100 8.46 -17.78 -7.90
N ARG A 101 8.52 -16.64 -7.24
CA ARG A 101 7.99 -16.42 -5.90
C ARG A 101 7.08 -15.21 -5.95
N ALA A 102 5.88 -15.35 -5.40
CA ALA A 102 4.96 -14.22 -5.30
C ALA A 102 4.19 -14.28 -4.00
N GLU A 103 3.97 -13.12 -3.40
CA GLU A 103 3.16 -12.97 -2.20
C GLU A 103 2.21 -11.79 -2.37
N THR A 104 0.96 -11.99 -1.97
CA THR A 104 -0.08 -10.97 -1.96
C THR A 104 -0.70 -10.91 -0.58
N TRP A 105 -0.85 -9.71 -0.05
CA TRP A 105 -1.39 -9.48 1.28
C TRP A 105 -2.61 -8.58 1.20
N TRP A 106 -3.78 -9.10 1.57
CA TRP A 106 -5.02 -8.33 1.61
C TRP A 106 -5.18 -7.71 2.98
N GLY A 107 -5.20 -6.37 3.04
CA GLY A 107 -5.51 -5.61 4.22
C GLY A 107 -7.00 -5.54 4.52
N ASN A 108 -7.32 -5.18 5.77
CA ASN A 108 -8.67 -4.90 6.24
C ASN A 108 -9.68 -6.08 6.11
N TYR A 109 -9.21 -7.33 6.18
CA TYR A 109 -10.09 -8.49 6.36
C TYR A 109 -10.31 -8.73 7.86
N GLY A 110 -11.31 -8.08 8.44
CA GLY A 110 -11.57 -8.15 9.89
C GLY A 110 -10.40 -7.63 10.73
N LYS A 111 -9.78 -6.51 10.32
CA LYS A 111 -8.56 -5.92 10.94
C LYS A 111 -7.32 -6.81 10.89
N GLN A 112 -7.33 -7.81 10.01
CA GLN A 112 -6.21 -8.70 9.77
C GLN A 112 -5.70 -8.56 8.34
N TYR A 113 -4.50 -9.09 8.13
CA TYR A 113 -3.91 -9.22 6.81
C TYR A 113 -3.92 -10.69 6.40
N VAL A 114 -4.54 -11.00 5.27
CA VAL A 114 -4.57 -12.35 4.71
C VAL A 114 -3.48 -12.49 3.67
N ARG A 115 -2.60 -13.48 3.83
CA ARG A 115 -1.48 -13.75 2.94
C ARG A 115 -1.82 -14.86 1.95
N PHE A 116 -1.56 -14.61 0.68
CA PHE A 116 -1.57 -15.58 -0.40
C PHE A 116 -0.15 -15.67 -0.95
N TRP A 117 0.35 -16.88 -1.21
CA TRP A 117 1.73 -17.05 -1.68
C TRP A 117 1.87 -18.23 -2.65
N LYS A 118 2.85 -18.11 -3.55
CA LYS A 118 3.33 -19.13 -4.46
C LYS A 118 4.79 -19.43 -4.15
#